data_AF-A0A2V8GFN2-F1
#
_entry.id   AF-A0A2V8GFN2-F1
#
_cell.length_a   1.000
_cell.length_b   1.000
_cell.length_c   1.000
_cell.angle_alpha   90.00
_cell.angle_beta   90.00
_cell.angle_gamma   90.00
#
_symmetry.space_group_name_H-M   'P 1'
#
loop_
_entity.id
_entity.type
_entity.pdbx_description
1 polymer ?
#
loop_
_entity_poly.entity_id
_entity_poly.type
_entity_poly.pdbx_seq_one_letter_code
_entity_poly.pdbx_strand_id
1 'polypeptide(L)'
;MLDAGTSVGSNVEEADGASSHKDFIAKNRIALKEAKETRFRLRVCQRTRLLSPEFDPVVLESDELVRIIGKIVHNARRNAIANGR
;
A
#
# COMPACT_ATOMS: atom_id res chain seq x y z
N MET A 1 -9.33 -1.26 -11.63
CA MET A 1 -9.40 -1.19 -10.15
C MET A 1 -9.10 -2.55 -9.54
N LEU A 2 -9.66 -3.65 -10.08
CA LEU A 2 -9.36 -5.03 -9.65
C LEU A 2 -7.86 -5.34 -9.62
N ASP A 3 -7.12 -5.03 -10.69
CA ASP A 3 -5.67 -5.33 -10.75
C ASP A 3 -4.84 -4.58 -9.71
N ALA A 4 -5.25 -3.35 -9.36
CA ALA A 4 -4.49 -2.52 -8.42
C ALA A 4 -4.85 -2.79 -6.96
N GLY A 5 -5.94 -3.52 -6.69
CA GLY A 5 -6.26 -4.04 -5.35
C GLY A 5 -5.55 -5.37 -5.09
N THR A 6 -5.47 -6.24 -6.11
CA THR A 6 -4.76 -7.53 -6.02
C THR A 6 -3.24 -7.38 -6.04
N SER A 7 -2.71 -6.42 -6.80
CA SER A 7 -1.25 -6.19 -6.88
C SER A 7 -0.65 -5.70 -5.56
N VAL A 8 -1.40 -4.91 -4.77
CA VAL A 8 -0.98 -4.48 -3.42
C VAL A 8 -0.81 -5.68 -2.51
N GLY A 9 -1.78 -6.59 -2.49
CA GLY A 9 -1.71 -7.83 -1.73
C GLY A 9 -0.55 -8.71 -2.20
N SER A 10 -0.42 -8.94 -3.51
CA SER A 10 0.68 -9.73 -4.08
C SER A 10 2.06 -9.22 -3.67
N ASN A 11 2.28 -7.91 -3.75
CA ASN A 11 3.56 -7.32 -3.34
C ASN A 11 3.81 -7.40 -1.83
N VAL A 12 2.76 -7.41 -1.00
CA VAL A 12 2.89 -7.60 0.46
C VAL A 12 3.23 -9.06 0.77
N GLU A 13 2.56 -10.03 0.15
CA GLU A 13 2.86 -11.46 0.27
C GLU A 13 4.30 -11.78 -0.19
N GLU A 14 4.72 -11.20 -1.33
CA GLU A 14 6.12 -11.31 -1.79
C GLU A 14 7.11 -10.68 -0.82
N ALA A 15 6.73 -9.60 -0.13
CA ALA A 15 7.59 -9.00 0.88
C ALA A 15 7.73 -9.90 2.11
N ASP A 16 6.69 -10.63 2.51
CA ASP A 16 6.76 -11.56 3.63
C ASP A 16 7.75 -12.70 3.37
N GLY A 17 7.83 -13.17 2.12
CA GLY A 17 8.83 -14.13 1.64
C GLY A 17 10.20 -13.53 1.28
N ALA A 18 10.48 -12.27 1.60
CA ALA A 18 11.68 -11.58 1.10
C ALA A 18 12.99 -12.19 1.60
N SER A 19 13.94 -12.33 0.67
CA SER A 19 15.27 -12.91 0.92
C SER A 19 16.22 -12.01 1.73
N SER A 20 15.91 -10.72 1.83
CA SER A 20 16.72 -9.75 2.57
C SER A 20 15.89 -8.57 3.05
N HIS A 21 16.43 -7.81 4.01
CA HIS A 21 15.77 -6.60 4.52
C HIS A 21 15.59 -5.51 3.44
N LYS A 22 16.56 -5.41 2.51
CA LYS A 22 16.46 -4.49 1.37
C LYS A 22 15.35 -4.90 0.41
N ASP A 23 15.21 -6.21 0.17
CA ASP A 23 14.16 -6.79 -0.67
C ASP A 23 12.77 -6.59 -0.04
N PHE A 24 12.64 -6.86 1.27
CA PHE A 24 11.43 -6.57 2.06
C PHE A 24 10.98 -5.11 1.90
N ILE A 25 11.92 -4.17 2.03
CA ILE A 25 11.64 -2.73 1.86
C ILE A 25 11.25 -2.42 0.41
N ALA A 26 11.93 -3.01 -0.58
CA ALA A 26 11.64 -2.76 -1.99
C ALA A 26 10.22 -3.21 -2.37
N LYS A 27 9.83 -4.43 -2.00
CA LYS A 27 8.50 -4.99 -2.26
C LYS A 27 7.39 -4.19 -1.58
N ASN A 28 7.54 -3.88 -0.28
CA ASN A 28 6.59 -3.02 0.43
C ASN A 28 6.50 -1.59 -0.15
N ARG A 29 7.57 -1.06 -0.77
CA ARG A 29 7.51 0.24 -1.46
C ARG A 29 6.71 0.18 -2.76
N ILE A 30 6.76 -0.95 -3.48
CA ILE A 30 5.93 -1.18 -4.66
C ILE A 30 4.46 -1.25 -4.23
N ALA A 31 4.15 -2.07 -3.21
CA ALA A 31 2.82 -2.14 -2.62
C ALA A 31 2.30 -0.74 -2.19
N LEU A 32 3.14 0.05 -1.52
CA LEU A 32 2.77 1.41 -1.10
C LEU A 32 2.48 2.35 -2.28
N LYS A 33 3.24 2.24 -3.38
CA LYS A 33 3.01 3.03 -4.59
C LYS A 33 1.66 2.69 -5.19
N GLU A 34 1.39 1.40 -5.39
CA GLU A 34 0.13 0.91 -5.97
C GLU A 34 -1.07 1.26 -5.10
N ALA A 35 -0.96 1.11 -3.77
CA ALA A 35 -2.02 1.49 -2.83
C ALA A 35 -2.32 3.01 -2.90
N LYS A 36 -1.29 3.85 -3.10
CA LYS A 36 -1.48 5.29 -3.31
C LYS A 36 -2.18 5.62 -4.62
N GLU A 37 -1.85 4.93 -5.70
CA GLU A 37 -2.53 5.09 -6.98
C GLU A 37 -3.99 4.64 -6.91
N THR A 38 -4.27 3.51 -6.26
CA THR A 38 -5.63 3.01 -6.04
C THR A 38 -6.46 3.98 -5.20
N ARG A 39 -5.93 4.44 -4.06
CA ARG A 39 -6.59 5.47 -3.24
C ARG A 39 -6.86 6.75 -4.04
N PHE A 40 -5.91 7.20 -4.86
CA PHE A 40 -6.13 8.37 -5.70
C PHE A 40 -7.31 8.16 -6.66
N ARG A 41 -7.34 7.03 -7.38
CA ARG A 41 -8.43 6.68 -8.30
C ARG A 41 -9.79 6.61 -7.58
N LEU A 42 -9.85 5.94 -6.42
CA LEU A 42 -11.06 5.86 -5.59
C LEU A 42 -11.60 7.24 -5.20
N ARG A 43 -10.75 8.14 -4.72
CA ARG A 43 -11.15 9.52 -4.40
C ARG A 43 -11.60 10.32 -5.63
N VAL A 44 -10.98 10.10 -6.79
CA VAL A 44 -11.43 10.73 -8.04
C VAL A 44 -12.84 10.24 -8.37
N CYS A 45 -13.07 8.92 -8.38
CA CYS A 45 -14.39 8.36 -8.66
C CYS A 45 -15.46 8.83 -7.65
N GLN A 46 -15.13 8.93 -6.36
CA GLN A 46 -16.01 9.50 -5.33
C GLN A 46 -16.36 10.95 -5.64
N ARG A 47 -15.37 11.80 -5.95
CA ARG A 47 -15.58 13.23 -6.25
C ARG A 47 -16.34 13.48 -7.56
N THR A 48 -16.18 12.60 -8.55
CA THR A 48 -16.90 12.69 -9.83
C THR A 48 -18.24 11.96 -9.80
N ARG A 49 -18.70 11.50 -8.61
CA ARG A 49 -19.96 10.77 -8.42
C ARG A 49 -20.08 9.51 -9.30
N LEU A 50 -18.95 8.89 -9.62
CA LEU A 50 -18.88 7.59 -10.30
C LEU A 50 -18.98 6.42 -9.31
N LEU A 51 -18.81 6.70 -8.02
CA LEU A 51 -19.10 5.78 -6.92
C LEU A 51 -20.30 6.32 -6.14
N SER A 52 -21.22 5.43 -5.82
CA SER A 52 -22.33 5.70 -4.91
C SER A 52 -21.83 5.75 -3.45
N PRO A 53 -22.55 6.42 -2.52
CA PRO A 53 -22.10 6.59 -1.15
C PRO A 53 -21.85 5.28 -0.37
N GLU A 54 -22.44 4.16 -0.77
CA GLU A 54 -22.14 2.86 -0.15
C GLU A 54 -20.68 2.41 -0.33
N PHE A 55 -19.91 3.05 -1.22
CA PHE A 55 -18.47 2.78 -1.41
C PHE A 55 -17.56 3.68 -0.56
N ASP A 56 -18.09 4.61 0.23
CA ASP A 56 -17.28 5.42 1.16
C ASP A 56 -16.42 4.57 2.11
N PRO A 57 -16.89 3.43 2.64
CA PRO A 57 -16.05 2.52 3.43
C PRO A 57 -14.83 1.99 2.66
N VAL A 58 -14.94 1.73 1.35
CA VAL A 58 -13.82 1.27 0.52
C VAL A 58 -12.79 2.38 0.31
N VAL A 59 -13.25 3.62 0.16
CA VAL A 59 -12.34 4.78 0.08
C VAL A 59 -11.57 4.94 1.40
N LEU A 60 -12.25 4.77 2.54
CA LEU A 60 -11.64 4.82 3.87
C LEU A 60 -10.62 3.69 4.07
N GLU A 61 -10.99 2.44 3.76
CA GLU A 61 -10.10 1.28 3.85
C GLU A 61 -8.83 1.47 3.00
N SER A 62 -8.95 2.02 1.79
CA SER A 62 -7.79 2.32 0.94
C SER A 62 -6.81 3.32 1.58
N ASP A 63 -7.31 4.22 2.42
CA ASP A 63 -6.50 5.18 3.17
C ASP A 63 -5.82 4.52 4.38
N GLU A 64 -6.52 3.63 5.07
CA GLU A 64 -5.98 2.81 6.15
C GLU A 64 -4.84 1.91 5.67
N LEU A 65 -5.03 1.19 4.55
CA LEU A 65 -4.00 0.35 3.94
C LEU A 65 -2.74 1.14 3.60
N VAL A 66 -2.88 2.34 3.04
CA VAL A 66 -1.73 3.20 2.74
C VAL A 66 -0.98 3.61 4.01
N ARG A 67 -1.68 3.90 5.10
CA ARG A 67 -1.06 4.24 6.38
C ARG A 67 -0.32 3.04 6.97
N ILE A 68 -0.93 1.86 6.94
CA ILE A 68 -0.34 0.61 7.44
C ILE A 68 0.94 0.28 6.67
N ILE A 69 0.87 0.18 5.34
CA ILE A 69 2.04 -0.13 4.49
C ILE A 69 3.10 0.98 4.62
N GLY A 70 2.67 2.24 4.70
CA GLY A 70 3.55 3.38 4.94
C GLY A 70 4.33 3.25 6.25
N LYS A 71 3.67 2.80 7.33
CA LYS A 71 4.30 2.57 8.63
C LYS A 71 5.25 1.38 8.60
N ILE A 72 4.91 0.30 7.89
CA ILE A 72 5.80 -0.85 7.67
C ILE A 72 7.10 -0.40 7.01
N VAL A 73 7.01 0.31 5.87
CA VAL A 73 8.18 0.82 5.15
C VAL A 73 9.01 1.76 6.03
N HIS A 74 8.36 2.67 6.77
CA HIS A 74 9.05 3.61 7.65
C HIS A 74 9.83 2.89 8.76
N ASN A 75 9.18 1.97 9.46
CA ASN A 75 9.81 1.21 10.54
C ASN A 75 10.94 0.32 10.02
N ALA A 76 10.74 -0.36 8.88
CA ALA A 76 11.77 -1.19 8.27
C ALA A 76 13.03 -0.39 7.91
N ARG A 77 12.88 0.78 7.29
CA ARG A 77 14.03 1.66 6.97
C ARG A 77 14.75 2.15 8.23
N ARG A 78 14.00 2.53 9.27
CA ARG A 78 14.58 2.96 10.54
C ARG A 78 15.40 1.85 11.21
N ASN A 79 14.87 0.62 11.20
CA ASN A 79 15.55 -0.54 11.77
C ASN A 79 16.80 -0.95 10.96
N ALA A 80 16.79 -0.77 9.64
CA ALA A 80 17.98 -1.01 8.80
C ALA A 80 19.14 -0.10 9.24
N ILE A 81 18.87 1.21 9.34
CA ILE A 81 19.83 2.22 9.79
C ILE A 81 20.33 1.92 11.21
N ALA A 82 19.42 1.62 12.14
CA ALA A 82 19.78 1.34 13.53
C ALA A 82 20.66 0.08 13.68
N ASN A 83 20.50 -0.90 12.78
CA ASN A 83 21.24 -2.15 12.81
C ASN A 83 22.48 -2.15 11.89
N GLY A 84 22.80 -1.02 11.23
CA GLY A 84 23.90 -0.94 10.27
C GLY A 84 23.73 -1.84 9.03
N ARG A 85 22.49 -2.13 8.64
CA ARG A 85 22.11 -2.97 7.49
C ARG A 85 21.61 -2.15 6.30
#